data_AF-A0A2S6PI14-F1
#
_entry.id   AF-A0A2S6PI14-F1
#
_cell.length_a   1.000
_cell.length_b   1.000
_cell.length_c   1.000
_cell.angle_alpha   90.00
_cell.angle_beta   90.00
_cell.angle_gamma   90.00
#
_symmetry.space_group_name_H-M   'P 1'
#
loop_
_entity.id
_entity.type
_entity.pdbx_description
1 polymer ?
#
loop_
_entity_poly.entity_id
_entity_poly.type
_entity_poly.pdbx_seq_one_letter_code
_entity_poly.pdbx_strand_id
1 'polypeptide(L)'
;MSDAVPEPVVVQPVVAPLASAAVVLVATIEPGGESAVRDVLPDLAAFARSIGFRVPSAGLACVTAFGSDAWDRLFAGPRPALLHPFQELRGPVHRAPATPGDLLFHVRAEQMDVCYEWASQLLGRLGDAVKVVDEVHGFRYFDHRDLLGFVDGTENPVGDEARAAAMVGREDPDFEGGSYVVVQKYLHDLAGWNGLSTEEQERVIGRTKFTDMELADDVKPANSHVALNTITEDDGTERDILRANMPFGSFQEGEFGTYFIGYAADPGITEQMLRNMFLGSPPGTHDRILDFSTAVTGTLFHAPSADFLDAPPPPPSPAGTAAVPETQPEERRSPATPVVRDGSLRIGSLQESAP
;
A
#
# COMPACT_ATOMS: atom_id res chain seq x y z
N MET A 1 30.78 16.27 -18.34
CA MET A 1 29.55 15.47 -18.20
C MET A 1 29.93 14.35 -17.27
N SER A 2 29.31 14.26 -16.09
CA SER A 2 29.69 13.27 -15.09
C SER A 2 29.31 11.89 -15.62
N ASP A 3 30.30 11.03 -15.85
CA ASP A 3 30.14 9.58 -16.07
C ASP A 3 29.72 8.92 -14.75
N ALA A 4 28.61 9.37 -14.18
CA ALA A 4 27.98 8.65 -13.08
C ALA A 4 27.45 7.33 -13.66
N VAL A 5 27.94 6.22 -13.15
CA VAL A 5 27.34 4.91 -13.39
C VAL A 5 25.86 5.05 -13.00
N PRO A 6 24.91 4.78 -13.91
CA PRO A 6 23.49 4.89 -13.59
C PRO A 6 23.19 4.02 -12.38
N GLU A 7 22.52 4.57 -11.37
CA GLU A 7 22.02 3.76 -10.27
C GLU A 7 21.07 2.69 -10.84
N PRO A 8 21.13 1.45 -10.33
CA PRO A 8 20.27 0.38 -10.81
C PRO A 8 18.80 0.77 -10.59
N VAL A 9 17.93 0.39 -11.54
CA VAL A 9 16.48 0.52 -11.36
C VAL A 9 16.05 -0.34 -10.16
N VAL A 10 15.47 0.30 -9.15
CA VAL A 10 15.02 -0.35 -7.92
C VAL A 10 13.50 -0.53 -7.97
N VAL A 11 13.02 -1.71 -7.55
CA VAL A 11 11.60 -1.98 -7.25
C VAL A 11 11.33 -1.67 -5.78
N GLN A 12 10.11 -1.25 -5.46
CA GLN A 12 9.75 -0.73 -4.13
C GLN A 12 10.55 0.51 -3.67
N PRO A 13 10.98 1.46 -4.52
CA PRO A 13 11.64 2.67 -4.02
C PRO A 13 10.57 3.63 -3.48
N VAL A 14 10.07 3.36 -2.27
CA VAL A 14 9.09 4.19 -1.56
C VAL A 14 9.63 5.62 -1.44
N VAL A 15 10.83 5.75 -0.89
CA VAL A 15 11.58 7.01 -0.83
C VAL A 15 12.33 7.20 -2.15
N ALA A 16 11.71 7.93 -3.07
CA ALA A 16 12.29 8.32 -4.36
C ALA A 16 11.98 9.79 -4.66
N PRO A 17 12.80 10.46 -5.51
CA PRO A 17 12.48 11.81 -5.97
C PRO A 17 11.08 11.88 -6.62
N LEU A 18 10.44 13.04 -6.51
CA LEU A 18 9.20 13.31 -7.24
C LEU A 18 9.47 13.27 -8.75
N ALA A 19 8.60 12.58 -9.48
CA ALA A 19 8.74 12.37 -10.91
C ALA A 19 7.76 13.25 -11.70
N SER A 20 8.09 13.54 -12.96
CA SER A 20 7.22 14.35 -13.83
C SER A 20 5.93 13.63 -14.28
N ALA A 21 5.91 12.29 -14.27
CA ALA A 21 4.77 11.48 -14.69
C ALA A 21 4.54 10.30 -13.75
N ALA A 22 3.28 9.90 -13.60
CA ALA A 22 2.91 8.70 -12.87
C ALA A 22 1.74 7.97 -13.53
N VAL A 23 1.76 6.65 -13.45
CA VAL A 23 0.58 5.79 -13.67
C VAL A 23 0.26 5.14 -12.34
N VAL A 24 -0.98 5.34 -11.88
CA VAL A 24 -1.52 4.68 -10.71
C VAL A 24 -2.62 3.74 -11.15
N LEU A 25 -2.47 2.47 -10.85
CA LEU A 25 -3.47 1.44 -11.10
C LEU A 25 -3.89 0.82 -9.77
N VAL A 26 -5.20 0.76 -9.55
CA VAL A 26 -5.80 -0.07 -8.51
C VAL A 26 -6.57 -1.19 -9.18
N ALA A 27 -6.32 -2.43 -8.77
CA ALA A 27 -6.97 -3.60 -9.34
C ALA A 27 -7.54 -4.52 -8.26
N THR A 28 -8.59 -5.26 -8.60
CA THR A 28 -9.10 -6.40 -7.83
C THR A 28 -8.63 -7.71 -8.46
N ILE A 29 -8.35 -8.72 -7.65
CA ILE A 29 -7.97 -10.06 -8.11
C ILE A 29 -9.25 -10.84 -8.37
N GLU A 30 -9.46 -11.25 -9.63
CA GLU A 30 -10.60 -12.07 -10.01
C GLU A 30 -10.50 -13.47 -9.36
N PRO A 31 -11.63 -14.16 -9.10
CA PRO A 31 -11.61 -15.48 -8.50
C PRO A 31 -10.73 -16.48 -9.28
N GLY A 32 -9.71 -17.06 -8.64
CA GLY A 32 -8.75 -17.96 -9.26
C GLY A 32 -7.53 -17.25 -9.89
N GLY A 33 -7.49 -15.92 -9.85
CA GLY A 33 -6.37 -15.10 -10.33
C GLY A 33 -5.14 -15.09 -9.41
N GLU A 34 -5.24 -15.65 -8.20
CA GLU A 34 -4.18 -15.58 -7.18
C GLU A 34 -2.86 -16.17 -7.67
N SER A 35 -2.87 -17.28 -8.40
CA SER A 35 -1.65 -17.88 -8.95
C SER A 35 -0.97 -16.94 -9.92
N ALA A 36 -1.71 -16.35 -10.88
CA ALA A 36 -1.14 -15.45 -11.88
C ALA A 36 -0.52 -14.20 -11.23
N VAL A 37 -1.17 -13.65 -10.20
CA VAL A 37 -0.64 -12.52 -9.43
C VAL A 37 0.65 -12.91 -8.71
N ARG A 38 0.69 -14.08 -8.06
CA ARG A 38 1.89 -14.55 -7.36
C ARG A 38 3.04 -14.85 -8.31
N ASP A 39 2.74 -15.47 -9.44
CA ASP A 39 3.73 -15.89 -10.45
C ASP A 39 4.42 -14.69 -11.12
N VAL A 40 3.78 -13.51 -11.15
CA VAL A 40 4.38 -12.30 -11.73
C VAL A 40 5.27 -11.52 -10.76
N LEU A 41 5.17 -11.74 -9.43
CA LEU A 41 5.90 -10.93 -8.44
C LEU A 41 7.43 -10.93 -8.64
N PRO A 42 8.08 -12.08 -8.85
CA PRO A 42 9.54 -12.11 -9.08
C PRO A 42 9.96 -11.46 -10.40
N ASP A 43 9.04 -11.27 -11.35
CA ASP A 43 9.30 -10.67 -12.65
C ASP A 43 9.21 -9.13 -12.61
N LEU A 44 8.62 -8.53 -11.58
CA LEU A 44 8.44 -7.07 -11.48
C LEU A 44 9.77 -6.32 -11.60
N ALA A 45 10.82 -6.83 -10.93
CA ALA A 45 12.15 -6.28 -11.01
C ALA A 45 12.80 -6.47 -12.39
N ALA A 46 12.48 -7.57 -13.08
CA ALA A 46 12.94 -7.80 -14.44
C ALA A 46 12.29 -6.82 -15.44
N PHE A 47 10.98 -6.53 -15.31
CA PHE A 47 10.28 -5.54 -16.14
C PHE A 47 10.89 -4.15 -15.94
N ALA A 48 11.07 -3.73 -14.68
CA ALA A 48 11.64 -2.44 -14.34
C ALA A 48 13.06 -2.28 -14.92
N ARG A 49 13.94 -3.28 -14.77
CA ARG A 49 15.28 -3.28 -15.35
C ARG A 49 15.26 -3.26 -16.88
N SER A 50 14.42 -4.07 -17.51
CA SER A 50 14.32 -4.16 -18.98
C SER A 50 13.92 -2.83 -19.63
N ILE A 51 13.04 -2.08 -18.97
CA ILE A 51 12.58 -0.77 -19.45
C ILE A 51 13.60 0.32 -19.07
N GLY A 52 13.94 0.43 -17.79
CA GLY A 52 14.80 1.51 -17.31
C GLY A 52 16.24 1.42 -17.82
N PHE A 53 16.76 0.23 -18.17
CA PHE A 53 18.06 0.11 -18.83
C PHE A 53 18.08 0.77 -20.23
N ARG A 54 16.96 0.77 -20.95
CA ARG A 54 16.84 1.41 -22.27
C ARG A 54 16.67 2.93 -22.16
N VAL A 55 16.14 3.41 -21.03
CA VAL A 55 15.84 4.83 -20.78
C VAL A 55 16.29 5.24 -19.36
N PRO A 56 17.60 5.22 -19.05
CA PRO A 56 18.08 5.42 -17.67
C PRO A 56 17.75 6.80 -17.11
N SER A 57 17.67 7.82 -17.96
CA SER A 57 17.28 9.17 -17.56
C SER A 57 15.80 9.31 -17.17
N ALA A 58 14.97 8.28 -17.41
CA ALA A 58 13.56 8.32 -17.04
C ALA A 58 13.34 8.06 -15.55
N GLY A 59 14.32 7.53 -14.81
CA GLY A 59 14.22 7.34 -13.36
C GLY A 59 13.02 6.47 -12.95
N LEU A 60 12.76 5.38 -13.69
CA LEU A 60 11.61 4.50 -13.44
C LEU A 60 11.65 3.96 -12.01
N ALA A 61 10.57 4.23 -11.27
CA ALA A 61 10.33 3.77 -9.92
C ALA A 61 8.94 3.11 -9.87
N CYS A 62 8.86 1.87 -9.44
CA CYS A 62 7.58 1.16 -9.32
C CYS A 62 7.41 0.59 -7.91
N VAL A 63 6.26 0.89 -7.30
CA VAL A 63 5.84 0.33 -6.03
C VAL A 63 4.58 -0.51 -6.25
N THR A 64 4.64 -1.77 -5.85
CA THR A 64 3.52 -2.71 -5.80
C THR A 64 3.11 -2.91 -4.35
N ALA A 65 1.81 -2.80 -4.06
CA ALA A 65 1.27 -2.93 -2.72
C ALA A 65 -0.02 -3.76 -2.72
N PHE A 66 -0.32 -4.39 -1.58
CA PHE A 66 -1.40 -5.37 -1.45
C PHE A 66 -2.40 -4.93 -0.38
N GLY A 67 -3.68 -5.03 -0.69
CA GLY A 67 -4.77 -4.76 0.24
C GLY A 67 -4.86 -5.84 1.31
N SER A 68 -5.56 -5.53 2.41
CA SER A 68 -5.63 -6.43 3.57
C SER A 68 -6.25 -7.80 3.27
N ASP A 69 -7.34 -7.83 2.50
CA ASP A 69 -8.02 -9.08 2.09
C ASP A 69 -7.23 -9.82 1.01
N ALA A 70 -6.58 -9.08 0.10
CA ALA A 70 -5.70 -9.64 -0.92
C ALA A 70 -4.50 -10.34 -0.28
N TRP A 71 -3.94 -9.77 0.78
CA TRP A 71 -2.84 -10.38 1.53
C TRP A 71 -3.20 -11.78 2.02
N ASP A 72 -4.39 -11.97 2.60
CA ASP A 72 -4.86 -13.26 3.10
C ASP A 72 -5.08 -14.29 1.99
N ARG A 73 -5.43 -13.84 0.78
CA ARG A 73 -5.60 -14.71 -0.40
C ARG A 73 -4.27 -15.07 -1.02
N LEU A 74 -3.32 -14.14 -0.98
CA LEU A 74 -2.04 -14.27 -1.67
C LEU A 74 -1.02 -15.00 -0.81
N PHE A 75 -0.83 -14.69 0.47
CA PHE A 75 0.35 -15.13 1.22
C PHE A 75 0.00 -15.93 2.48
N ALA A 76 0.69 -17.05 2.69
CA ALA A 76 0.72 -17.73 3.98
C ALA A 76 1.74 -17.06 4.92
N GLY A 77 1.60 -17.29 6.22
CA GLY A 77 2.55 -16.83 7.23
C GLY A 77 2.07 -15.57 7.97
N PRO A 78 3.00 -14.77 8.52
CA PRO A 78 2.64 -13.55 9.26
C PRO A 78 2.01 -12.50 8.32
N ARG A 79 1.33 -11.53 8.94
CA ARG A 79 0.75 -10.37 8.27
C ARG A 79 1.43 -9.10 8.80
N PRO A 80 1.58 -8.05 7.99
CA PRO A 80 2.06 -6.76 8.49
C PRO A 80 1.15 -6.29 9.62
N ALA A 81 1.75 -5.90 10.74
CA ALA A 81 1.05 -5.79 12.02
C ALA A 81 -0.16 -4.83 11.98
N LEU A 82 -0.11 -3.80 11.13
CA LEU A 82 -1.09 -2.73 11.03
C LEU A 82 -1.88 -2.76 9.71
N LEU A 83 -1.86 -3.88 8.97
CA LEU A 83 -2.59 -4.00 7.70
C LEU A 83 -4.06 -4.39 7.90
N HIS A 84 -4.95 -3.41 7.72
CA HIS A 84 -6.40 -3.57 7.71
C HIS A 84 -7.05 -2.85 6.50
N PRO A 85 -8.29 -3.19 6.11
CA PRO A 85 -9.01 -2.45 5.07
C PRO A 85 -9.17 -0.97 5.44
N PHE A 86 -9.16 -0.09 4.44
CA PHE A 86 -9.36 1.35 4.66
C PHE A 86 -10.64 1.62 5.45
N GLN A 87 -10.52 2.44 6.50
CA GLN A 87 -11.63 2.78 7.38
C GLN A 87 -12.40 3.97 6.81
N GLU A 88 -13.64 3.72 6.39
CA GLU A 88 -14.52 4.77 5.90
C GLU A 88 -14.76 5.85 6.98
N LEU A 89 -14.57 7.12 6.63
CA LEU A 89 -14.85 8.25 7.51
C LEU A 89 -16.13 8.97 7.09
N ARG A 90 -17.05 9.15 8.04
CA ARG A 90 -18.30 9.90 7.86
C ARG A 90 -18.28 11.14 8.73
N GLY A 91 -17.76 12.24 8.17
CA GLY A 91 -17.80 13.54 8.81
C GLY A 91 -19.21 14.14 8.80
N PRO A 92 -19.41 15.26 9.52
CA PRO A 92 -20.68 16.00 9.49
C PRO A 92 -21.06 16.53 8.09
N VAL A 93 -20.06 16.83 7.26
CA VAL A 93 -20.22 17.40 5.91
C VAL A 93 -19.63 16.47 4.85
N HIS A 94 -18.39 16.03 5.05
CA HIS A 94 -17.59 15.30 4.06
C HIS A 94 -17.43 13.82 4.40
N ARG A 95 -17.19 12.99 3.39
CA ARG A 95 -17.01 11.54 3.53
C ARG A 95 -15.74 11.08 2.82
N ALA A 96 -14.96 10.23 3.49
CA ALA A 96 -13.88 9.46 2.87
C ALA A 96 -14.40 8.04 2.60
N PRO A 97 -14.76 7.68 1.36
CA PRO A 97 -15.29 6.35 1.05
C PRO A 97 -14.19 5.28 1.17
N ALA A 98 -14.55 4.09 1.63
CA ALA A 98 -13.75 2.88 1.39
C ALA A 98 -14.17 2.26 0.04
N THR A 99 -13.23 2.05 -0.87
CA THR A 99 -13.48 1.49 -2.21
C THR A 99 -12.66 0.22 -2.46
N PRO A 100 -13.10 -0.68 -3.35
CA PRO A 100 -12.35 -1.90 -3.65
C PRO A 100 -10.94 -1.63 -4.16
N GLY A 101 -10.00 -2.47 -3.75
CA GLY A 101 -8.63 -2.50 -4.27
C GLY A 101 -7.80 -3.57 -3.58
N ASP A 102 -7.41 -4.59 -4.34
CA ASP A 102 -6.58 -5.70 -3.87
C ASP A 102 -5.10 -5.43 -4.13
N LEU A 103 -4.81 -4.76 -5.26
CA LEU A 103 -3.47 -4.46 -5.74
C LEU A 103 -3.36 -2.98 -6.07
N LEU A 104 -2.25 -2.37 -5.68
CA LEU A 104 -1.85 -1.03 -6.10
C LEU A 104 -0.54 -1.15 -6.89
N PHE A 105 -0.51 -0.52 -8.04
CA PHE A 105 0.72 -0.28 -8.80
C PHE A 105 0.91 1.23 -8.93
N HIS A 106 1.91 1.77 -8.24
CA HIS A 106 2.31 3.17 -8.33
C HIS A 106 3.62 3.25 -9.12
N VAL A 107 3.50 3.65 -10.39
CA VAL A 107 4.60 3.70 -11.35
C VAL A 107 4.93 5.16 -11.62
N ARG A 108 6.18 5.55 -11.41
CA ARG A 108 6.68 6.92 -11.56
C ARG A 108 7.88 6.94 -12.50
N ALA A 109 7.95 7.96 -13.34
CA ALA A 109 9.09 8.23 -14.21
C ALA A 109 9.05 9.69 -14.70
N GLU A 110 10.15 10.17 -15.29
CA GLU A 110 10.17 11.48 -15.96
C GLU A 110 9.36 11.50 -17.26
N GLN A 111 8.97 10.33 -17.77
CA GLN A 111 8.25 10.20 -19.05
C GLN A 111 7.08 9.23 -18.91
N MET A 112 5.90 9.64 -19.39
CA MET A 112 4.65 8.87 -19.25
C MET A 112 4.67 7.55 -20.03
N ASP A 113 5.33 7.53 -21.20
CA ASP A 113 5.48 6.32 -22.02
C ASP A 113 6.23 5.21 -21.28
N VAL A 114 7.23 5.56 -20.45
CA VAL A 114 7.96 4.60 -19.60
C VAL A 114 7.03 4.01 -18.52
N CYS A 115 6.20 4.84 -17.88
CA CYS A 115 5.19 4.36 -16.93
C CYS A 115 4.18 3.43 -17.62
N TYR A 116 3.69 3.85 -18.79
CA TYR A 116 2.70 3.13 -19.57
C TYR A 116 3.22 1.77 -20.07
N GLU A 117 4.45 1.72 -20.59
CA GLU A 117 5.07 0.48 -21.05
C GLU A 117 5.22 -0.53 -19.91
N TRP A 118 5.63 -0.08 -18.72
CA TRP A 118 5.73 -0.96 -17.55
C TRP A 118 4.35 -1.52 -17.16
N ALA A 119 3.34 -0.65 -17.08
CA ALA A 119 1.97 -1.05 -16.78
C ALA A 119 1.40 -2.02 -17.83
N SER A 120 1.67 -1.77 -19.12
CA SER A 120 1.24 -2.62 -20.24
C SER A 120 1.87 -4.02 -20.17
N GLN A 121 3.18 -4.13 -19.87
CA GLN A 121 3.83 -5.44 -19.70
C GLN A 121 3.24 -6.23 -18.53
N LEU A 122 3.01 -5.55 -17.40
CA LEU A 122 2.40 -6.16 -16.22
C LEU A 122 0.97 -6.65 -16.51
N LEU A 123 0.10 -5.77 -17.01
CA LEU A 123 -1.30 -6.12 -17.30
C LEU A 123 -1.40 -7.19 -18.39
N GLY A 124 -0.49 -7.20 -19.37
CA GLY A 124 -0.41 -8.27 -20.36
C GLY A 124 -0.06 -9.64 -19.77
N ARG A 125 0.72 -9.68 -18.66
CA ARG A 125 1.03 -10.92 -17.94
C ARG A 125 -0.09 -11.37 -17.01
N LEU A 126 -0.77 -10.42 -16.37
CA LEU A 126 -1.90 -10.70 -15.48
C LEU A 126 -3.16 -11.10 -16.27
N GLY A 127 -3.41 -10.49 -17.42
CA GLY A 127 -4.58 -10.77 -18.25
C GLY A 127 -5.89 -10.67 -17.44
N ASP A 128 -6.77 -11.66 -17.63
CA ASP A 128 -8.08 -11.71 -16.95
C ASP A 128 -8.00 -12.13 -15.47
N ALA A 129 -6.79 -12.32 -14.90
CA ALA A 129 -6.62 -12.64 -13.48
C ALA A 129 -6.91 -11.44 -12.56
N VAL A 130 -6.89 -10.23 -13.12
CA VAL A 130 -7.17 -9.01 -12.39
C VAL A 130 -8.12 -8.13 -13.19
N LYS A 131 -8.82 -7.25 -12.48
CA LYS A 131 -9.64 -6.20 -13.06
C LYS A 131 -9.18 -4.85 -12.53
N VAL A 132 -8.76 -3.96 -13.42
CA VAL A 132 -8.46 -2.57 -13.06
C VAL A 132 -9.78 -1.88 -12.67
N VAL A 133 -9.81 -1.34 -11.45
CA VAL A 133 -10.97 -0.65 -10.87
C VAL A 133 -10.74 0.85 -10.70
N ASP A 134 -9.48 1.29 -10.72
CA ASP A 134 -9.10 2.70 -10.86
C ASP A 134 -7.82 2.82 -11.68
N GLU A 135 -7.76 3.80 -12.58
CA GLU A 135 -6.61 4.11 -13.43
C GLU A 135 -6.46 5.63 -13.53
N VAL A 136 -5.28 6.12 -13.16
CA VAL A 136 -4.95 7.54 -13.24
C VAL A 136 -3.57 7.74 -13.85
N HIS A 137 -3.51 8.61 -14.86
CA HIS A 137 -2.27 9.06 -15.50
C HIS A 137 -1.99 10.47 -15.00
N GLY A 138 -1.12 10.56 -13.99
CA GLY A 138 -0.75 11.79 -13.34
C GLY A 138 0.38 12.53 -14.02
N PHE A 139 0.37 13.86 -13.95
CA PHE A 139 1.43 14.72 -14.48
C PHE A 139 1.85 15.77 -13.46
N ARG A 140 3.15 16.10 -13.42
CA ARG A 140 3.62 17.29 -12.68
C ARG A 140 3.10 18.55 -13.35
N TYR A 141 2.53 19.45 -12.57
CA TYR A 141 2.01 20.72 -13.07
C TYR A 141 2.94 21.88 -12.68
N PHE A 142 3.44 22.58 -13.69
CA PHE A 142 4.40 23.70 -13.54
C PHE A 142 5.55 23.41 -12.56
N ASP A 143 5.78 24.30 -11.60
CA ASP A 143 6.80 24.33 -10.56
C ASP A 143 6.41 23.49 -9.34
N HIS A 144 6.00 22.23 -9.57
CA HIS A 144 5.49 21.29 -8.54
C HIS A 144 4.18 21.74 -7.89
N ARG A 145 3.28 22.35 -8.67
CA ARG A 145 1.96 22.73 -8.20
C ARG A 145 0.95 21.61 -8.36
N ASP A 146 -0.10 21.68 -7.56
CA ASP A 146 -1.36 20.98 -7.80
C ASP A 146 -2.31 21.80 -8.71
N LEU A 147 -3.51 21.27 -8.98
CA LEU A 147 -4.51 21.99 -9.78
C LEU A 147 -5.24 23.11 -9.01
N LEU A 148 -5.09 23.19 -7.69
CA LEU A 148 -5.52 24.34 -6.89
C LEU A 148 -4.52 25.51 -7.02
N GLY A 149 -3.33 25.22 -7.55
CA GLY A 149 -2.28 26.17 -7.87
C GLY A 149 -1.33 26.44 -6.71
N PHE A 150 -1.26 25.56 -5.72
CA PHE A 150 -0.29 25.59 -4.62
C PHE A 150 0.83 24.60 -4.89
N VAL A 151 2.04 24.89 -4.41
CA VAL A 151 3.13 23.91 -4.47
C VAL A 151 2.74 22.74 -3.56
N ASP A 152 2.88 21.51 -4.06
CA ASP A 152 2.47 20.30 -3.37
C ASP A 152 3.67 19.36 -3.17
N GLY A 153 4.03 19.15 -1.90
CA GLY A 153 5.15 18.30 -1.47
C GLY A 153 6.27 19.04 -0.73
N THR A 154 6.11 20.33 -0.41
CA THR A 154 7.15 21.17 0.20
C THR A 154 7.66 20.63 1.54
N GLU A 155 6.74 20.26 2.43
CA GLU A 155 7.06 19.70 3.77
C GLU A 155 7.15 18.17 3.76
N ASN A 156 7.42 17.55 2.60
CA ASN A 156 7.75 16.12 2.63
C ASN A 156 9.08 15.94 3.39
N PRO A 157 9.18 14.93 4.27
CA PRO A 157 10.46 14.60 4.88
C PRO A 157 11.45 14.16 3.79
N VAL A 158 12.75 14.37 4.04
CA VAL A 158 13.82 14.07 3.08
C VAL A 158 14.87 13.15 3.68
N GLY A 159 15.63 12.46 2.82
CA GLY A 159 16.76 11.64 3.26
C GLY A 159 16.38 10.57 4.29
N ASP A 160 17.00 10.62 5.46
CA ASP A 160 16.77 9.64 6.52
C ASP A 160 15.48 9.89 7.31
N GLU A 161 15.01 11.14 7.38
CA GLU A 161 13.69 11.46 7.95
C GLU A 161 12.58 10.85 7.07
N ALA A 162 12.73 10.93 5.74
CA ALA A 162 11.79 10.28 4.82
C ALA A 162 11.74 8.77 5.03
N ARG A 163 12.91 8.15 5.24
CA ARG A 163 12.99 6.71 5.53
C ARG A 163 12.34 6.39 6.87
N ALA A 164 12.61 7.17 7.92
CA ALA A 164 12.01 6.96 9.24
C ALA A 164 10.48 7.13 9.23
N ALA A 165 9.97 8.11 8.47
CA ALA A 165 8.54 8.36 8.35
C ALA A 165 7.81 7.32 7.51
N ALA A 166 8.43 6.83 6.43
CA ALA A 166 7.76 6.00 5.42
C ALA A 166 8.04 4.50 5.51
N MET A 167 9.15 4.07 6.11
CA MET A 167 9.60 2.67 6.07
C MET A 167 9.38 1.96 7.41
N VAL A 168 8.77 0.78 7.37
CA VAL A 168 8.60 -0.09 8.54
C VAL A 168 9.97 -0.46 9.11
N GLY A 169 10.13 -0.30 10.41
CA GLY A 169 11.36 -0.58 11.14
C GLY A 169 11.36 -1.94 11.84
N ARG A 170 12.18 -2.04 12.89
CA ARG A 170 12.41 -3.29 13.65
C ARG A 170 11.27 -3.66 14.60
N GLU A 171 10.30 -2.78 14.77
CA GLU A 171 9.06 -3.04 15.49
C GLU A 171 8.21 -4.13 14.82
N ASP A 172 8.35 -4.32 13.50
CA ASP A 172 7.73 -5.39 12.73
C ASP A 172 8.78 -6.09 11.83
N PRO A 173 9.67 -6.91 12.42
CA PRO A 173 10.90 -7.38 11.76
C PRO A 173 10.65 -8.28 10.53
N ASP A 174 9.50 -8.94 10.44
CA ASP A 174 9.14 -9.75 9.27
C ASP A 174 8.83 -8.88 8.04
N PHE A 175 8.57 -7.58 8.25
CA PHE A 175 8.17 -6.60 7.24
C PHE A 175 9.06 -5.35 7.23
N GLU A 176 10.24 -5.40 7.86
CA GLU A 176 11.24 -4.32 7.84
C GLU A 176 11.57 -3.93 6.39
N GLY A 177 11.57 -2.63 6.11
CA GLY A 177 11.77 -2.10 4.77
C GLY A 177 10.52 -2.13 3.87
N GLY A 178 9.36 -2.55 4.39
CA GLY A 178 8.05 -2.30 3.79
C GLY A 178 7.51 -0.89 4.10
N SER A 179 6.29 -0.60 3.66
CA SER A 179 5.58 0.67 3.92
C SER A 179 4.07 0.47 3.82
N TYR A 180 3.28 1.26 4.53
CA TYR A 180 1.84 1.34 4.34
C TYR A 180 1.51 2.49 3.40
N VAL A 181 0.56 2.26 2.49
CA VAL A 181 0.18 3.21 1.45
C VAL A 181 -1.32 3.45 1.49
N VAL A 182 -1.71 4.71 1.68
CA VAL A 182 -3.11 5.13 1.53
C VAL A 182 -3.23 5.91 0.24
N VAL A 183 -4.26 5.59 -0.56
CA VAL A 183 -4.58 6.31 -1.79
C VAL A 183 -6.00 6.85 -1.75
N GLN A 184 -6.19 8.05 -2.30
CA GLN A 184 -7.50 8.67 -2.50
C GLN A 184 -7.49 9.51 -3.78
N LYS A 185 -8.46 9.27 -4.65
CA LYS A 185 -8.70 10.11 -5.83
C LYS A 185 -9.63 11.27 -5.44
N TYR A 186 -9.14 12.50 -5.55
CA TYR A 186 -9.93 13.71 -5.30
C TYR A 186 -10.31 14.40 -6.60
N LEU A 187 -11.57 14.83 -6.71
CA LEU A 187 -12.07 15.70 -7.78
C LEU A 187 -12.36 17.09 -7.21
N HIS A 188 -11.90 18.12 -7.94
CA HIS A 188 -11.92 19.50 -7.47
C HIS A 188 -13.05 20.32 -8.09
N ASP A 189 -13.77 21.09 -7.26
CA ASP A 189 -14.61 22.20 -7.71
C ASP A 189 -13.73 23.43 -7.98
N LEU A 190 -13.12 23.46 -9.17
CA LEU A 190 -12.28 24.59 -9.58
C LEU A 190 -13.08 25.89 -9.76
N ALA A 191 -14.40 25.84 -9.99
CA ALA A 191 -15.21 27.04 -10.12
C ALA A 191 -15.41 27.70 -8.75
N GLY A 192 -15.79 26.91 -7.73
CA GLY A 192 -15.86 27.34 -6.35
C GLY A 192 -14.51 27.83 -5.83
N TRP A 193 -13.43 27.08 -6.11
CA TRP A 193 -12.07 27.44 -5.70
C TRP A 193 -11.60 28.78 -6.29
N ASN A 194 -11.77 28.98 -7.60
CA ASN A 194 -11.36 30.20 -8.28
C ASN A 194 -12.28 31.40 -7.99
N GLY A 195 -13.41 31.19 -7.31
CA GLY A 195 -14.25 32.25 -6.77
C GLY A 195 -13.68 32.91 -5.50
N LEU A 196 -12.77 32.24 -4.80
CA LEU A 196 -12.07 32.78 -3.63
C LEU A 196 -11.00 33.79 -4.04
N SER A 197 -10.73 34.76 -3.16
CA SER A 197 -9.50 35.56 -3.27
C SER A 197 -8.26 34.69 -3.01
N THR A 198 -7.09 35.14 -3.44
CA THR A 198 -5.83 34.43 -3.14
C THR A 198 -5.63 34.28 -1.64
N GLU A 199 -5.89 35.32 -0.84
CA GLU A 199 -5.72 35.30 0.61
C GLU A 199 -6.73 34.37 1.31
N GLU A 200 -7.89 34.14 0.71
CA GLU A 200 -8.85 33.13 1.20
C GLU A 200 -8.35 31.71 0.88
N GLN A 201 -7.82 31.49 -0.33
CA GLN A 201 -7.19 30.21 -0.69
C GLN A 201 -5.98 29.90 0.21
N GLU A 202 -5.13 30.89 0.48
CA GLU A 202 -3.99 30.76 1.39
C GLU A 202 -4.41 30.39 2.80
N ARG A 203 -5.57 30.89 3.28
CA ARG A 203 -6.15 30.48 4.57
C ARG A 203 -6.73 29.07 4.55
N VAL A 204 -7.25 28.61 3.40
CA VAL A 204 -7.69 27.22 3.23
C VAL A 204 -6.49 26.27 3.30
N ILE A 205 -5.40 26.58 2.60
CA ILE A 205 -4.22 25.72 2.56
C ILE A 205 -3.36 25.85 3.83
N GLY A 206 -3.11 27.07 4.30
CA GLY A 206 -2.17 27.36 5.38
C GLY A 206 -0.78 27.82 4.91
N ARG A 207 -0.62 28.14 3.61
CA ARG A 207 0.63 28.64 3.00
C ARG A 207 0.32 29.78 2.03
N THR A 208 1.31 30.60 1.71
CA THR A 208 1.18 31.62 0.66
C THR A 208 1.24 30.99 -0.73
N LYS A 209 0.41 31.45 -1.66
CA LYS A 209 0.21 30.77 -2.95
C LYS A 209 1.43 30.88 -3.86
N PHE A 210 2.03 32.06 -3.94
CA PHE A 210 3.11 32.33 -4.90
C PHE A 210 4.49 31.98 -4.37
N THR A 211 4.76 32.26 -3.09
CA THR A 211 6.08 32.05 -2.49
C THR A 211 6.18 30.78 -1.66
N ASP A 212 5.07 30.06 -1.50
CA ASP A 212 5.01 28.78 -0.79
C ASP A 212 5.60 28.85 0.63
N MET A 213 5.32 29.94 1.34
CA MET A 213 5.73 30.09 2.73
C MET A 213 4.58 29.73 3.64
N GLU A 214 4.84 28.92 4.66
CA GLU A 214 3.85 28.62 5.68
C GLU A 214 3.35 29.90 6.37
N LEU A 215 2.06 29.97 6.64
CA LEU A 215 1.50 31.08 7.41
C LEU A 215 1.98 31.01 8.86
N ALA A 216 2.20 32.17 9.49
CA ALA A 216 2.53 32.23 10.92
C ALA A 216 1.38 31.66 11.78
N ASP A 217 1.71 31.05 12.91
CA ASP A 217 0.74 30.33 13.75
C ASP A 217 -0.39 31.20 14.30
N ASP A 218 -0.15 32.49 14.50
CA ASP A 218 -1.16 33.47 14.95
C ASP A 218 -2.12 33.92 13.83
N VAL A 219 -1.80 33.59 12.57
CA VAL A 219 -2.61 33.90 11.38
C VAL A 219 -3.22 32.64 10.76
N LYS A 220 -2.54 31.49 10.86
CA LYS A 220 -2.92 30.21 10.28
C LYS A 220 -4.24 29.71 10.89
N PRO A 221 -5.30 29.54 10.10
CA PRO A 221 -6.56 29.02 10.63
C PRO A 221 -6.41 27.59 11.16
N ALA A 222 -7.05 27.29 12.28
CA ALA A 222 -7.06 25.95 12.88
C ALA A 222 -7.70 24.87 11.98
N ASN A 223 -8.49 25.27 10.99
CA ASN A 223 -9.11 24.39 9.99
C ASN A 223 -8.45 24.49 8.60
N SER A 224 -7.23 25.04 8.53
CA SER A 224 -6.42 24.99 7.31
C SER A 224 -5.87 23.58 7.09
N HIS A 225 -5.58 23.25 5.83
CA HIS A 225 -5.03 21.96 5.45
C HIS A 225 -3.73 21.65 6.20
N VAL A 226 -2.79 22.60 6.27
CA VAL A 226 -1.55 22.43 7.05
C VAL A 226 -1.85 22.15 8.52
N ALA A 227 -2.67 22.98 9.18
CA ALA A 227 -2.91 22.84 10.62
C ALA A 227 -3.54 21.48 11.01
N LEU A 228 -4.43 20.93 10.19
CA LEU A 228 -5.08 19.63 10.48
C LEU A 228 -4.22 18.43 10.11
N ASN A 229 -3.20 18.62 9.26
CA ASN A 229 -2.27 17.57 8.86
C ASN A 229 -0.93 17.62 9.60
N THR A 230 -0.67 18.63 10.45
CA THR A 230 0.43 18.58 11.41
C THR A 230 0.06 17.67 12.59
N ILE A 231 0.75 16.53 12.72
CA ILE A 231 0.54 15.58 13.82
C ILE A 231 1.70 15.67 14.79
N THR A 232 1.42 16.08 16.02
CA THR A 232 2.43 16.21 17.08
C THR A 232 2.10 15.28 18.25
N GLU A 233 3.10 14.54 18.72
CA GLU A 233 2.99 13.70 19.92
C GLU A 233 3.05 14.51 21.21
N ASP A 234 2.75 13.86 22.34
CA ASP A 234 2.76 14.48 23.67
C ASP A 234 4.14 15.05 24.07
N ASP A 235 5.23 14.50 23.50
CA ASP A 235 6.60 14.96 23.74
C ASP A 235 7.05 16.09 22.80
N GLY A 236 6.17 16.52 21.88
CA GLY A 236 6.44 17.56 20.89
C GLY A 236 7.02 17.06 19.58
N THR A 237 7.22 15.75 19.40
CA THR A 237 7.73 15.17 18.15
C THR A 237 6.65 15.21 17.06
N GLU A 238 6.99 15.74 15.89
CA GLU A 238 6.11 15.70 14.72
C GLU A 238 6.21 14.35 14.00
N ARG A 239 5.06 13.87 13.52
CA ARG A 239 4.92 12.59 12.82
C ARG A 239 4.53 12.85 11.37
N ASP A 240 5.46 12.54 10.48
CA ASP A 240 5.31 12.77 9.06
C ASP A 240 4.81 11.54 8.28
N ILE A 241 4.35 11.83 7.07
CA ILE A 241 4.14 10.86 6.00
C ILE A 241 4.91 11.34 4.76
N LEU A 242 5.25 10.43 3.85
CA LEU A 242 5.83 10.80 2.56
C LEU A 242 4.72 10.82 1.49
N ARG A 243 4.41 12.00 0.96
CA ARG A 243 3.38 12.19 -0.06
C ARG A 243 3.95 12.18 -1.47
N ALA A 244 3.20 11.60 -2.40
CA ALA A 244 3.52 11.58 -3.83
C ALA A 244 2.27 11.94 -4.66
N ASN A 245 1.65 13.06 -4.30
CA ASN A 245 0.44 13.55 -4.96
C ASN A 245 0.69 13.84 -6.44
N MET A 246 -0.28 13.52 -7.29
CA MET A 246 -0.20 13.80 -8.73
C MET A 246 -1.49 14.45 -9.26
N PRO A 247 -1.38 15.62 -9.90
CA PRO A 247 -2.45 16.18 -10.74
C PRO A 247 -2.91 15.21 -11.83
N PHE A 248 -4.21 15.16 -12.08
CA PHE A 248 -4.80 14.47 -13.24
C PHE A 248 -6.07 15.20 -13.71
N GLY A 249 -6.56 14.87 -14.90
CA GLY A 249 -7.85 15.41 -15.34
C GLY A 249 -8.28 14.96 -16.74
N SER A 250 -9.52 15.31 -17.06
CA SER A 250 -10.17 15.10 -18.35
C SER A 250 -10.99 16.34 -18.73
N PHE A 251 -10.60 17.03 -19.79
CA PHE A 251 -11.37 18.19 -20.28
C PHE A 251 -12.74 17.80 -20.83
N GLN A 252 -12.90 16.57 -21.34
CA GLN A 252 -14.17 16.09 -21.86
C GLN A 252 -15.17 15.83 -20.73
N GLU A 253 -14.71 15.19 -19.65
CA GLU A 253 -15.55 14.84 -18.50
C GLU A 253 -15.66 16.00 -17.50
N GLY A 254 -14.86 17.07 -17.66
CA GLY A 254 -14.80 18.20 -16.74
C GLY A 254 -14.14 17.84 -15.40
N GLU A 255 -13.29 16.81 -15.40
CA GLU A 255 -12.62 16.31 -14.21
C GLU A 255 -11.24 16.97 -14.04
N PHE A 256 -11.01 17.53 -12.87
CA PHE A 256 -9.72 18.09 -12.47
C PHE A 256 -9.45 17.60 -11.06
N GLY A 257 -8.35 16.91 -10.83
CA GLY A 257 -8.15 16.22 -9.56
C GLY A 257 -6.71 16.15 -9.09
N THR A 258 -6.59 15.77 -7.83
CA THR A 258 -5.34 15.35 -7.21
C THR A 258 -5.50 13.89 -6.83
N TYR A 259 -4.58 13.05 -7.30
CA TYR A 259 -4.47 11.68 -6.81
C TYR A 259 -3.55 11.70 -5.60
N PHE A 260 -4.13 11.57 -4.40
CA PHE A 260 -3.39 11.51 -3.15
C PHE A 260 -2.76 10.12 -2.98
N ILE A 261 -1.48 10.10 -2.63
CA ILE A 261 -0.74 8.90 -2.21
C ILE A 261 0.11 9.29 -1.01
N GLY A 262 -0.14 8.67 0.14
CA GLY A 262 0.65 8.83 1.36
C GLY A 262 1.30 7.53 1.78
N TYR A 263 2.61 7.55 1.94
CA TYR A 263 3.42 6.45 2.48
C TYR A 263 3.76 6.71 3.96
N ALA A 264 3.64 5.70 4.79
CA ALA A 264 3.98 5.77 6.21
C ALA A 264 4.51 4.42 6.73
N ALA A 265 5.41 4.47 7.71
CA ALA A 265 5.83 3.30 8.49
C ALA A 265 4.67 2.77 9.35
N ASP A 266 3.78 3.68 9.77
CA ASP A 266 2.57 3.39 10.55
C ASP A 266 1.37 4.08 9.87
N PRO A 267 0.36 3.33 9.39
CA PRO A 267 -0.81 3.91 8.74
C PRO A 267 -1.64 4.77 9.70
N GLY A 268 -1.53 4.56 11.02
CA GLY A 268 -2.22 5.32 12.06
C GLY A 268 -1.92 6.82 12.01
N ILE A 269 -0.74 7.22 11.51
CA ILE A 269 -0.39 8.63 11.25
C ILE A 269 -1.28 9.20 10.13
N THR A 270 -1.32 8.51 8.98
CA THR A 270 -2.14 8.93 7.83
C THR A 270 -3.63 8.92 8.19
N GLU A 271 -4.07 7.93 8.94
CA GLU A 271 -5.45 7.87 9.41
C GLU A 271 -5.78 8.99 10.41
N GLN A 272 -4.83 9.41 11.24
CA GLN A 272 -5.05 10.55 12.14
C GLN A 272 -5.22 11.84 11.35
N MET A 273 -4.37 12.06 10.34
CA MET A 273 -4.52 13.17 9.38
C MET A 273 -5.92 13.14 8.74
N LEU A 274 -6.36 11.99 8.22
CA LEU A 274 -7.70 11.85 7.63
C LEU A 274 -8.83 12.06 8.65
N ARG A 275 -8.71 11.58 9.89
CA ARG A 275 -9.69 11.85 10.95
C ARG A 275 -9.79 13.35 11.24
N ASN A 276 -8.66 14.04 11.36
CA ASN A 276 -8.63 15.49 11.54
C ASN A 276 -9.30 16.21 10.38
N MET A 277 -9.00 15.80 9.14
CA MET A 277 -9.57 16.41 7.94
C MET A 277 -11.08 16.23 7.84
N PHE A 278 -11.57 15.00 7.95
CA PHE A 278 -12.97 14.67 7.67
C PHE A 278 -13.89 14.85 8.88
N LEU A 279 -13.41 14.56 10.10
CA LEU A 279 -14.21 14.62 11.33
C LEU A 279 -14.01 15.95 12.10
N GLY A 280 -12.87 16.60 11.88
CA GLY A 280 -12.46 17.84 12.54
C GLY A 280 -11.68 17.61 13.83
N SER A 281 -10.72 18.50 14.10
CA SER A 281 -9.99 18.59 15.37
C SER A 281 -9.93 20.05 15.85
N PRO A 282 -10.71 20.46 16.88
CA PRO A 282 -11.72 19.68 17.59
C PRO A 282 -12.91 19.28 16.69
N PRO A 283 -13.73 18.29 17.09
CA PRO A 283 -14.82 17.79 16.25
C PRO A 283 -15.74 18.90 15.71
N GLY A 284 -15.95 18.92 14.39
CA GLY A 284 -16.75 19.93 13.68
C GLY A 284 -15.94 21.02 12.95
N THR A 285 -14.61 21.08 13.12
CA THR A 285 -13.72 21.92 12.30
C THR A 285 -13.02 21.09 11.21
N HIS A 286 -13.77 20.66 10.20
CA HIS A 286 -13.21 19.90 9.07
C HIS A 286 -12.22 20.74 8.26
N ASP A 287 -11.37 20.06 7.49
CA ASP A 287 -10.40 20.69 6.61
C ASP A 287 -11.09 21.41 5.46
N ARG A 288 -10.86 22.71 5.38
CA ARG A 288 -11.44 23.58 4.35
C ARG A 288 -11.10 23.17 2.93
N ILE A 289 -10.02 22.40 2.69
CA ILE A 289 -9.70 21.89 1.35
C ILE A 289 -10.81 20.97 0.83
N LEU A 290 -11.52 20.27 1.72
CA LEU A 290 -12.58 19.33 1.37
C LEU A 290 -13.84 20.03 0.86
N ASP A 291 -14.01 21.32 1.15
CA ASP A 291 -15.09 22.12 0.56
C ASP A 291 -14.92 22.32 -0.96
N PHE A 292 -13.72 22.03 -1.47
CA PHE A 292 -13.38 22.12 -2.89
C PHE A 292 -12.88 20.80 -3.46
N SER A 293 -12.70 19.75 -2.64
CA SER A 293 -12.06 18.49 -3.03
C SER A 293 -12.88 17.30 -2.53
N THR A 294 -13.49 16.54 -3.44
CA THR A 294 -14.31 15.38 -3.09
C THR A 294 -13.52 14.08 -3.31
N ALA A 295 -13.32 13.30 -2.24
CA ALA A 295 -12.76 11.95 -2.33
C ALA A 295 -13.77 10.99 -2.98
N VAL A 296 -13.40 10.40 -4.12
CA VAL A 296 -14.21 9.39 -4.81
C VAL A 296 -13.70 7.96 -4.62
N THR A 297 -12.46 7.80 -4.15
CA THR A 297 -11.87 6.51 -3.74
C THR A 297 -11.16 6.61 -2.39
N GLY A 298 -10.91 5.47 -1.76
CA GLY A 298 -10.13 5.35 -0.53
C GLY A 298 -9.75 3.90 -0.27
N THR A 299 -8.44 3.62 -0.28
CA THR A 299 -7.92 2.26 -0.12
C THR A 299 -6.58 2.29 0.63
N LEU A 300 -6.34 1.28 1.47
CA LEU A 300 -5.09 1.09 2.22
C LEU A 300 -4.42 -0.19 1.75
N PHE A 301 -3.12 -0.12 1.50
CA PHE A 301 -2.27 -1.22 1.07
C PHE A 301 -1.02 -1.33 1.95
N HIS A 302 -0.38 -2.48 1.93
CA HIS A 302 1.00 -2.65 2.38
C HIS A 302 1.91 -2.94 1.19
N ALA A 303 2.95 -2.12 1.01
CA ALA A 303 4.03 -2.30 0.05
C ALA A 303 5.19 -3.04 0.76
N PRO A 304 5.41 -4.34 0.48
CA PRO A 304 6.48 -5.09 1.14
C PRO A 304 7.85 -4.70 0.60
N SER A 305 8.93 -5.25 1.16
CA SER A 305 10.29 -5.03 0.63
C SER A 305 10.47 -5.64 -0.78
N ALA A 306 11.52 -5.21 -1.49
CA ALA A 306 11.88 -5.80 -2.78
C ALA A 306 12.18 -7.31 -2.67
N ASP A 307 12.88 -7.72 -1.61
CA ASP A 307 13.23 -9.12 -1.35
C ASP A 307 11.98 -9.99 -1.17
N PHE A 308 10.92 -9.45 -0.56
CA PHE A 308 9.63 -10.13 -0.44
C PHE A 308 8.99 -10.38 -1.82
N LEU A 309 9.08 -9.44 -2.75
CA LEU A 309 8.54 -9.62 -4.11
C LEU A 309 9.36 -10.62 -4.94
N ASP A 310 10.68 -10.61 -4.77
CA ASP A 310 11.59 -11.54 -5.45
C ASP A 310 11.42 -12.98 -4.95
N ALA A 311 11.09 -13.17 -3.67
CA ALA A 311 10.88 -14.48 -3.05
C ALA A 311 9.62 -14.49 -2.14
N PRO A 312 8.41 -14.43 -2.72
CA PRO A 312 7.18 -14.31 -1.94
C PRO A 312 6.92 -15.56 -1.09
N PRO A 313 6.36 -15.43 0.13
CA PRO A 313 5.91 -16.56 0.94
C PRO A 313 4.98 -17.48 0.15
N PRO A 314 4.86 -18.78 0.47
CA PRO A 314 3.97 -19.70 -0.24
C PRO A 314 2.50 -19.25 -0.17
N PRO A 315 1.62 -19.75 -1.06
CA PRO A 315 0.20 -19.42 -0.98
C PRO A 315 -0.42 -20.01 0.30
N PRO A 316 -1.52 -19.43 0.81
CA PRO A 316 -2.29 -20.01 1.90
C PRO A 316 -2.68 -21.46 1.58
N SER A 317 -2.54 -22.35 2.56
CA SER A 317 -3.10 -23.69 2.42
C SER A 317 -4.62 -23.58 2.31
N PRO A 318 -5.27 -24.28 1.37
CA PRO A 318 -6.73 -24.35 1.36
C PRO A 318 -7.20 -24.87 2.72
N ALA A 319 -8.09 -24.11 3.38
CA ALA A 319 -8.69 -24.51 4.64
C ALA A 319 -9.22 -25.94 4.48
N GLY A 320 -8.70 -26.85 5.31
CA GLY A 320 -8.66 -28.27 4.99
C GLY A 320 -9.98 -28.88 4.54
N THR A 321 -9.94 -29.62 3.44
CA THR A 321 -10.54 -30.96 3.49
C THR A 321 -9.87 -31.66 4.67
N ALA A 322 -10.61 -31.82 5.77
CA ALA A 322 -10.21 -32.73 6.83
C ALA A 322 -9.73 -34.02 6.15
N ALA A 323 -8.44 -34.33 6.29
CA ALA A 323 -7.93 -35.62 5.88
C ALA A 323 -8.80 -36.65 6.59
N VAL A 324 -9.65 -37.34 5.83
CA VAL A 324 -10.29 -38.56 6.31
C VAL A 324 -9.12 -39.43 6.74
N PRO A 325 -9.00 -39.81 8.03
CA PRO A 325 -7.89 -40.64 8.45
C PRO A 325 -7.97 -41.91 7.59
N GLU A 326 -6.89 -42.20 6.88
CA GLU A 326 -6.74 -43.47 6.17
C GLU A 326 -7.03 -44.57 7.19
N THR A 327 -8.15 -45.27 6.98
CA THR A 327 -8.45 -46.48 7.72
C THR A 327 -7.31 -47.45 7.44
N GLN A 328 -6.52 -47.76 8.48
CA GLN A 328 -5.51 -48.81 8.44
C GLN A 328 -6.15 -50.09 7.87
N PRO A 329 -5.43 -50.87 7.04
CA PRO A 329 -5.93 -52.15 6.59
C PRO A 329 -6.15 -53.04 7.81
N GLU A 330 -7.40 -53.50 8.03
CA GLU A 330 -7.68 -54.56 8.99
C GLU A 330 -6.81 -55.77 8.67
N GLU A 331 -5.92 -56.13 9.60
CA GLU A 331 -5.26 -57.43 9.61
C GLU A 331 -6.34 -58.52 9.59
N ARG A 332 -6.42 -59.25 8.48
CA ARG A 332 -7.21 -60.48 8.38
C ARG A 332 -6.75 -61.45 9.46
N ARG A 333 -7.52 -61.58 10.53
CA ARG A 333 -7.38 -62.67 11.49
C ARG A 333 -7.67 -64.00 10.79
N SER A 334 -6.66 -64.85 10.73
CA SER A 334 -6.77 -66.27 10.36
C SER A 334 -7.72 -67.02 11.30
N PRO A 335 -8.49 -68.01 10.83
CA PRO A 335 -9.43 -68.74 11.65
C PRO A 335 -8.72 -69.64 12.68
N ALA A 336 -9.23 -69.62 13.90
CA ALA A 336 -8.73 -70.41 15.02
C ALA A 336 -9.08 -71.90 14.89
N THR A 337 -8.08 -72.75 15.10
CA THR A 337 -8.15 -74.21 15.25
C THR A 337 -8.82 -74.58 16.59
N PRO A 338 -9.59 -75.70 16.70
CA PRO A 338 -10.35 -75.98 17.89
C PRO A 338 -9.50 -76.55 19.04
N VAL A 339 -9.97 -76.23 20.24
CA VAL A 339 -9.42 -76.48 21.57
C VAL A 339 -9.34 -77.98 21.88
N VAL A 340 -8.19 -78.41 22.41
CA VAL A 340 -8.09 -79.57 23.31
C VAL A 340 -7.61 -79.05 24.66
N ARG A 341 -8.47 -79.17 25.67
CA ARG A 341 -8.14 -78.93 27.08
C ARG A 341 -7.49 -80.19 27.62
N ASP A 342 -6.28 -80.07 28.13
CA ASP A 342 -5.80 -80.99 29.16
C ASP A 342 -5.17 -80.19 30.29
N GLY A 343 -5.58 -80.53 31.51
CA GLY A 343 -5.29 -79.78 32.71
C GLY A 343 -4.22 -80.47 33.54
N SER A 344 -3.17 -79.75 33.92
CA SER A 344 -2.48 -80.01 35.19
C SER A 344 -1.62 -78.83 35.61
N LEU A 345 -1.90 -78.30 36.80
CA LEU A 345 -1.03 -77.44 37.61
C LEU A 345 0.18 -78.23 38.14
N ARG A 346 1.42 -77.74 37.99
CA ARG A 346 2.58 -77.88 38.93
C ARG A 346 3.62 -76.80 38.58
N ILE A 347 3.87 -75.78 39.41
CA ILE A 347 4.83 -75.73 40.54
C ILE A 347 6.25 -76.20 40.17
N GLY A 348 7.25 -75.33 40.41
CA GLY A 348 8.57 -75.80 40.86
C GLY A 348 9.79 -75.26 40.11
N SER A 349 10.45 -74.29 40.74
CA SER A 349 11.84 -73.84 40.57
C SER A 349 12.90 -74.95 40.72
N LEU A 350 14.05 -74.83 40.04
CA LEU A 350 15.40 -74.65 40.64
C LEU A 350 16.57 -74.94 39.69
N GLN A 351 17.63 -74.19 39.98
CA GLN A 351 19.02 -74.15 39.54
C GLN A 351 19.78 -75.48 39.31
N GLU A 352 20.85 -75.31 38.51
CA GLU A 352 22.25 -75.69 38.76
C GLU A 352 22.91 -76.91 38.07
N SER A 353 24.06 -76.57 37.46
CA SER A 353 25.36 -77.25 37.51
C SER A 353 25.75 -78.26 36.41
N ALA A 354 26.90 -77.93 35.83
CA ALA A 354 27.69 -78.66 34.85
C ALA A 354 28.42 -79.89 35.43
N PRO A 355 29.12 -80.62 34.57
CA PRO A 355 30.58 -80.75 34.69
C PRO A 355 31.35 -80.11 33.54
#